data_AF-A0A1V5ZHR3-F1
#
_entry.id   AF-A0A1V5ZHR3-F1
#
_cell.length_a   1.000
_cell.length_b   1.000
_cell.length_c   1.000
_cell.angle_alpha   90.00
_cell.angle_beta   90.00
_cell.angle_gamma   90.00
#
_symmetry.space_group_name_H-M   'P 1'
#
loop_
_entity.id
_entity.type
_entity.pdbx_description
1 polymer ?
#
loop_
_entity_poly.entity_id
_entity_poly.type
_entity_poly.pdbx_seq_one_letter_code
_entity_poly.pdbx_strand_id
1 'polypeptide(L)'
;MLVDMGTNTEVVVGNKHRLIAASCPAGPAFEGSGLRCGMPGLEGAVESFHLDNGKPVYSVIGDVTPRGICGSGVVDILAELTRNGIVDTVGRFVDGRTEFVIDREQNIAVDRQDLSQLAQAKAANYAGQQILLRTFGIDWDDLEFLFFSGGFANYLNVPNAQAIGLIPPIDPAKVMKVGNTALEGAAQMLINRGLRERIEQVVLTIEHIELEREPDFFDMYVEGCLLEPMGRLKG
;
A
#
# COMPACT_ATOMS: atom_id res chain seq x y z
N MET A 1 1.15 -14.42 -3.05
CA MET A 1 2.01 -13.35 -2.49
C MET A 1 1.34 -12.79 -1.25
N LEU A 2 2.11 -12.41 -0.23
CA LEU A 2 1.66 -11.65 0.93
C LEU A 2 2.38 -10.30 0.95
N VAL A 3 1.63 -9.22 1.18
CA VAL A 3 2.15 -7.88 1.40
C VAL A 3 1.61 -7.41 2.74
N ASP A 4 2.49 -7.17 3.70
CA ASP A 4 2.15 -6.60 5.00
C ASP A 4 2.58 -5.14 5.03
N MET A 5 1.59 -4.23 5.07
CA MET A 5 1.83 -2.81 5.08
C MET A 5 1.83 -2.25 6.51
N GLY A 6 3.00 -1.80 6.94
CA GLY A 6 3.20 -0.92 8.09
C GLY A 6 4.21 0.17 7.75
N THR A 7 5.01 0.58 8.74
CA THR A 7 6.06 1.59 8.55
C THR A 7 7.09 1.12 7.53
N ASN A 8 7.41 -0.18 7.57
CA ASN A 8 8.02 -0.87 6.45
C ASN A 8 6.93 -1.71 5.78
N THR A 9 7.17 -2.07 4.52
CA THR A 9 6.31 -3.04 3.84
C THR A 9 7.06 -4.33 3.67
N GLU A 10 6.62 -5.39 4.34
CA GLU A 10 7.17 -6.73 4.17
C GLU A 10 6.43 -7.46 3.06
N VAL A 11 7.16 -8.02 2.11
CA VAL A 11 6.59 -8.76 0.98
C VAL A 11 7.14 -10.18 1.00
N VAL A 12 6.25 -11.16 0.83
CA VAL A 12 6.60 -12.58 0.74
C VAL A 12 5.97 -13.17 -0.52
N VAL A 13 6.79 -13.74 -1.40
CA VAL A 13 6.34 -14.51 -2.57
C VAL A 13 6.72 -15.96 -2.37
N GLY A 14 5.78 -16.87 -2.63
CA GLY A 14 6.11 -18.29 -2.60
C GLY A 14 4.93 -19.24 -2.58
N ASN A 15 5.27 -20.50 -2.35
CA ASN A 15 4.38 -21.64 -2.28
C ASN A 15 4.95 -22.70 -1.32
N LYS A 16 4.42 -23.91 -1.32
CA LYS A 16 4.88 -25.00 -0.43
C LYS A 16 6.33 -25.46 -0.63
N HIS A 17 6.99 -25.06 -1.72
CA HIS A 17 8.33 -25.49 -2.10
C HIS A 17 9.40 -24.41 -1.89
N ARG A 18 9.03 -23.14 -2.03
CA ARG A 18 9.97 -22.00 -1.96
C ARG A 18 9.25 -20.78 -1.41
N LEU A 19 9.92 -20.04 -0.53
CA LEU A 19 9.48 -18.76 0.01
C LEU A 19 10.64 -17.77 -0.09
N ILE A 20 10.38 -16.62 -0.71
CA ILE A 20 11.31 -15.49 -0.73
C ILE A 20 10.63 -14.30 -0.07
N ALA A 21 11.41 -13.46 0.62
CA ALA A 21 10.90 -12.31 1.33
C ALA A 21 11.83 -11.10 1.19
N ALA A 22 11.26 -9.90 1.28
CA ALA A 22 11.99 -8.65 1.38
C ALA A 22 11.25 -7.67 2.28
N SER A 23 11.99 -6.74 2.90
CA SER A 23 11.43 -5.57 3.59
C SER A 23 11.69 -4.33 2.74
N CYS A 24 10.63 -3.56 2.49
CA CYS A 24 10.65 -2.37 1.67
C CYS A 24 10.60 -1.13 2.59
N PRO A 25 11.54 -0.18 2.47
CA PRO A 25 11.57 1.02 3.30
C PRO A 25 10.53 2.05 2.82
N ALA A 26 9.25 1.73 2.97
CA ALA A 26 8.14 2.59 2.53
C ALA A 26 7.98 3.84 3.41
N GLY A 27 8.30 3.74 4.70
CA GLY A 27 8.00 4.78 5.67
C GLY A 27 6.51 4.82 6.03
N PRO A 28 6.14 5.59 7.08
CA PRO A 28 4.83 5.48 7.71
C PRO A 28 3.74 6.34 7.05
N ALA A 29 3.94 6.78 5.80
CA ALA A 29 3.03 7.72 5.13
C ALA A 29 1.59 7.15 5.02
N PHE A 30 1.46 5.88 4.67
CA PHE A 30 0.16 5.19 4.60
C PHE A 30 -0.43 4.84 5.99
N GLU A 31 0.33 5.02 7.06
CA GLU A 31 -0.18 4.97 8.45
C GLU A 31 -0.67 6.35 8.93
N GLY A 32 -0.61 7.36 8.06
CA GLY A 32 -0.99 8.74 8.36
C GLY A 32 0.12 9.56 9.03
N SER A 33 1.30 8.98 9.28
CA SER A 33 2.41 9.71 9.90
C SER A 33 3.23 10.47 8.85
N GLY A 34 3.67 11.69 9.18
CA GLY A 34 4.43 12.55 8.27
C GLY A 34 3.60 13.32 7.24
N LEU A 35 2.31 13.02 7.13
CA LEU A 35 1.36 13.79 6.31
C LEU A 35 0.73 14.91 7.13
N ARG A 36 0.48 16.06 6.49
CA ARG A 36 -0.03 17.27 7.16
C ARG A 36 -1.35 17.05 7.90
N CYS A 37 -2.27 16.33 7.27
CA CYS A 37 -3.58 15.97 7.84
C CYS A 37 -3.73 14.45 7.99
N GLY A 38 -2.63 13.69 8.02
CA GLY A 38 -2.69 12.25 8.21
C GLY A 38 -2.96 11.86 9.66
N MET A 39 -3.66 10.74 9.85
CA MET A 39 -3.86 10.13 11.16
C MET A 39 -4.05 8.61 11.05
N PRO A 40 -3.86 7.85 12.14
CA PRO A 40 -4.23 6.43 12.16
C PRO A 40 -5.74 6.23 11.89
N GLY A 41 -6.10 5.02 11.42
CA GLY A 41 -7.49 4.62 11.18
C GLY A 41 -8.31 4.49 12.47
N LEU A 42 -8.69 5.63 13.05
CA LEU A 42 -9.47 5.77 14.27
C LEU A 42 -10.67 6.68 14.02
N GLU A 43 -11.59 6.74 14.97
CA GLU A 43 -12.75 7.63 14.92
C GLU A 43 -12.37 9.08 14.55
N GLY A 44 -13.06 9.64 13.56
CA GLY A 44 -12.75 10.95 12.96
C GLY A 44 -11.81 10.90 11.76
N ALA A 45 -11.26 9.75 11.38
CA ALA A 45 -10.45 9.65 10.16
C ALA A 45 -11.34 9.53 8.92
N VAL A 46 -11.01 10.31 7.87
CA VAL A 46 -11.54 10.10 6.52
C VAL A 46 -11.02 8.77 5.99
N GLU A 47 -11.92 7.80 5.79
CA GLU A 47 -11.58 6.42 5.41
C GLU A 47 -11.91 6.06 3.97
N SER A 48 -12.80 6.82 3.33
CA SER A 48 -13.14 6.68 1.92
C SER A 48 -13.32 8.05 1.29
N PHE A 49 -12.98 8.15 0.01
CA PHE A 49 -13.05 9.40 -0.74
C PHE A 49 -13.38 9.14 -2.21
N HIS A 50 -14.23 9.98 -2.79
CA HIS A 50 -14.39 10.08 -4.24
C HIS A 50 -14.75 11.50 -4.67
N LEU A 51 -14.59 11.77 -5.96
CA LEU A 51 -15.02 13.03 -6.55
C LEU A 51 -16.38 12.85 -7.26
N ASP A 52 -17.39 13.58 -6.80
CA ASP A 52 -18.64 13.74 -7.52
C ASP A 52 -18.65 15.10 -8.23
N ASN A 53 -18.57 15.09 -9.56
CA ASN A 53 -18.52 16.29 -10.38
C ASN A 53 -17.44 17.30 -9.92
N GLY A 54 -16.27 16.78 -9.52
CA GLY A 54 -15.14 17.57 -9.02
C GLY A 54 -15.27 18.04 -7.57
N LYS A 55 -16.34 17.65 -6.85
CA LYS A 55 -16.53 17.95 -5.43
C LYS A 55 -16.11 16.76 -4.55
N PRO A 56 -15.38 17.01 -3.45
CA PRO A 56 -15.08 15.98 -2.44
C PRO A 56 -16.34 15.35 -1.88
N VAL A 57 -16.41 14.02 -1.89
CA VAL A 57 -17.36 13.22 -1.12
C VAL A 57 -16.57 12.18 -0.35
N TYR A 58 -16.80 12.07 0.96
CA TYR A 58 -16.02 11.21 1.85
C TYR A 58 -16.87 10.65 2.98
N SER A 59 -16.39 9.55 3.57
CA SER A 59 -16.94 8.98 4.80
C SER A 59 -15.89 9.03 5.91
N VAL A 60 -16.36 9.11 7.15
CA VAL A 60 -15.52 9.26 8.35
C VAL A 60 -15.80 8.10 9.29
N ILE A 61 -14.73 7.49 9.82
CA ILE A 61 -14.86 6.43 10.83
C ILE A 61 -15.64 6.97 12.03
N GLY A 62 -16.73 6.28 12.37
CA GLY A 62 -17.62 6.65 13.49
C GLY A 62 -18.70 7.66 13.14
N ASP A 63 -18.78 8.15 11.89
CA ASP A 63 -19.78 9.15 11.46
C ASP A 63 -19.75 10.43 12.32
N VAL A 64 -18.54 10.90 12.60
CA VAL A 64 -18.27 12.12 13.40
C VAL A 64 -17.56 13.18 12.56
N THR A 65 -17.35 14.36 13.15
CA THR A 65 -16.55 15.43 12.53
C THR A 65 -15.15 14.92 12.16
N PRO A 66 -14.69 15.13 10.91
CA PRO A 66 -13.40 14.62 10.47
C PRO A 66 -12.25 15.38 11.14
N ARG A 67 -11.17 14.66 11.43
CA ARG A 67 -9.98 15.18 12.13
C ARG A 67 -8.69 14.96 11.36
N GLY A 68 -8.73 14.15 10.31
CA GLY A 68 -7.59 13.79 9.48
C GLY A 68 -7.94 12.68 8.51
N ILE A 69 -6.93 12.12 7.85
CA ILE A 69 -7.07 11.15 6.77
C ILE A 69 -6.27 9.90 7.13
N CYS A 70 -6.89 8.71 7.06
CA CYS A 70 -6.17 7.45 7.29
C CYS A 70 -5.67 6.82 5.99
N GLY A 71 -4.97 5.69 6.11
CA GLY A 71 -4.35 4.97 5.00
C GLY A 71 -5.28 4.65 3.83
N SER A 72 -6.51 4.20 4.09
CA SER A 72 -7.47 3.94 3.02
C SER A 72 -7.95 5.23 2.34
N GLY A 73 -8.19 6.29 3.13
CA GLY A 73 -8.58 7.60 2.62
C GLY A 73 -7.51 8.22 1.73
N VAL A 74 -6.22 8.14 2.09
CA VAL A 74 -5.14 8.67 1.24
C VAL A 74 -5.01 7.90 -0.07
N VAL A 75 -5.20 6.58 -0.08
CA VAL A 75 -5.20 5.78 -1.31
C VAL A 75 -6.32 6.21 -2.24
N ASP A 76 -7.53 6.38 -1.70
CA ASP A 76 -8.69 6.86 -2.47
C ASP A 76 -8.44 8.26 -3.05
N ILE A 77 -7.92 9.19 -2.23
CA ILE A 77 -7.59 10.55 -2.67
C ILE A 77 -6.56 10.52 -3.81
N LEU A 78 -5.46 9.79 -3.68
CA LEU A 78 -4.46 9.70 -4.75
C LEU A 78 -5.07 9.17 -6.06
N ALA A 79 -5.86 8.10 -5.97
CA ALA A 79 -6.49 7.49 -7.13
C ALA A 79 -7.47 8.45 -7.81
N GLU A 80 -8.30 9.14 -7.03
CA GLU A 80 -9.33 10.06 -7.54
C GLU A 80 -8.73 11.34 -8.12
N LEU A 81 -7.75 11.94 -7.46
CA LEU A 81 -7.07 13.14 -7.96
C LEU A 81 -6.33 12.85 -9.27
N THR A 82 -5.70 11.68 -9.38
CA THR A 82 -5.02 11.24 -10.61
C THR A 82 -6.01 10.96 -11.72
N ARG A 83 -7.08 10.19 -11.44
CA ARG A 83 -8.12 9.82 -12.42
C ARG A 83 -8.84 11.03 -12.99
N ASN A 84 -9.06 12.07 -12.18
CA ASN A 84 -9.71 13.31 -12.60
C ASN A 84 -8.74 14.34 -13.18
N GLY A 85 -7.46 14.00 -13.38
CA GLY A 85 -6.45 14.89 -13.98
C GLY A 85 -6.13 16.13 -13.12
N ILE A 86 -6.44 16.08 -11.82
CA ILE A 86 -6.09 17.14 -10.87
C ILE A 86 -4.61 17.04 -10.50
N VAL A 87 -4.13 15.80 -10.39
CA VAL A 87 -2.74 15.44 -10.16
C VAL A 87 -2.23 14.66 -11.37
N ASP A 88 -1.03 14.97 -11.84
CA ASP A 88 -0.36 14.21 -12.90
C ASP A 88 0.28 12.90 -12.37
N THR A 89 0.83 12.08 -13.26
CA THR A 89 1.43 10.80 -12.87
C THR A 89 2.67 10.95 -11.97
N VAL A 90 3.29 12.12 -11.89
CA VAL A 90 4.44 12.37 -10.99
C VAL A 90 4.01 13.03 -9.66
N GLY A 91 2.71 13.07 -9.37
CA GLY A 91 2.20 13.57 -8.08
C GLY A 91 2.13 15.11 -7.98
N ARG A 92 2.06 15.83 -9.11
CA ARG A 92 1.98 17.31 -9.13
C ARG A 92 0.59 17.78 -9.52
N PHE A 93 0.13 18.85 -8.88
CA PHE A 93 -1.10 19.51 -9.28
C PHE A 93 -0.97 20.18 -10.65
N VAL A 94 -1.85 19.80 -11.58
CA VAL A 94 -1.79 20.23 -12.99
C VAL A 94 -2.08 21.73 -13.17
N ASP A 95 -2.95 22.29 -12.33
CA ASP A 95 -3.36 23.71 -12.39
C ASP A 95 -2.51 24.65 -11.54
N GLY A 96 -1.41 24.14 -10.96
CA GLY A 96 -0.49 24.93 -10.15
C GLY A 96 -0.97 25.24 -8.73
N ARG A 97 -2.09 24.67 -8.25
CA ARG A 97 -2.49 24.81 -6.84
C ARG A 97 -1.44 24.21 -5.88
N THR A 98 -1.48 24.62 -4.62
CA THR A 98 -0.55 24.15 -3.58
C THR A 98 -1.12 22.98 -2.77
N GLU A 99 -2.45 22.88 -2.70
CA GLU A 99 -3.17 21.86 -1.96
C GLU A 99 -4.53 21.55 -2.60
N PHE A 100 -5.07 20.37 -2.30
CA PHE A 100 -6.44 20.00 -2.58
C PHE A 100 -7.20 19.90 -1.25
N VAL A 101 -8.29 20.65 -1.12
CA VAL A 101 -9.09 20.69 0.11
C VAL A 101 -10.16 19.62 0.09
N ILE A 102 -10.16 18.76 1.10
CA ILE A 102 -11.17 17.70 1.33
C ILE A 102 -12.31 18.28 2.17
N ASP A 103 -11.99 18.89 3.31
CA ASP A 103 -12.96 19.53 4.22
C ASP A 103 -12.48 20.94 4.56
N ARG A 104 -13.30 21.95 4.22
CA ARG A 104 -12.97 23.37 4.47
C ARG A 104 -13.21 23.78 5.92
N GLU A 105 -14.20 23.21 6.58
CA GLU A 105 -14.57 23.59 7.95
C GLU A 105 -13.53 23.08 8.95
N GLN A 106 -13.03 21.86 8.71
CA GLN A 106 -11.99 21.23 9.52
C GLN A 106 -10.57 21.47 9.00
N ASN A 107 -10.44 22.22 7.90
CA ASN A 107 -9.15 22.52 7.26
C ASN A 107 -8.33 21.25 6.93
N ILE A 108 -9.00 20.23 6.38
CA ILE A 108 -8.39 18.97 5.97
C ILE A 108 -8.11 19.04 4.48
N ALA A 109 -6.84 18.90 4.13
CA ALA A 109 -6.37 19.05 2.76
C ALA A 109 -5.05 18.28 2.55
N VAL A 110 -4.82 17.79 1.34
CA VAL A 110 -3.54 17.19 0.93
C VAL A 110 -2.72 18.19 0.14
N ASP A 111 -1.45 18.34 0.46
CA ASP A 111 -0.53 19.24 -0.25
C ASP A 111 0.50 18.50 -1.11
N ARG A 112 1.36 19.25 -1.80
CA ARG A 112 2.40 18.66 -2.67
C ARG A 112 3.41 17.82 -1.90
N GLN A 113 3.69 18.16 -0.64
CA GLN A 113 4.62 17.42 0.19
C GLN A 113 3.99 16.08 0.60
N ASP A 114 2.70 16.06 0.92
CA ASP A 114 1.94 14.84 1.18
C ASP A 114 1.97 13.91 -0.05
N LEU A 115 1.63 14.44 -1.24
CA LEU A 115 1.64 13.68 -2.50
C LEU A 115 3.02 13.07 -2.80
N SER A 116 4.08 13.86 -2.62
CA SER A 116 5.45 13.38 -2.84
C SER A 116 5.87 12.28 -1.85
N GLN A 117 5.50 12.41 -0.57
CA GLN A 117 5.81 11.40 0.45
C GLN A 117 5.06 10.09 0.17
N LEU A 118 3.79 10.18 -0.21
CA LEU A 118 2.98 9.02 -0.57
C LEU A 118 3.51 8.30 -1.82
N ALA A 119 3.93 9.06 -2.85
CA ALA A 119 4.55 8.50 -4.04
C ALA A 119 5.84 7.73 -3.71
N GLN A 120 6.69 8.28 -2.85
CA GLN A 120 7.94 7.63 -2.40
C GLN A 120 7.69 6.37 -1.57
N ALA A 121 6.68 6.40 -0.69
CA ALA A 121 6.29 5.24 0.10
C ALA A 121 5.76 4.11 -0.78
N LYS A 122 4.90 4.46 -1.75
CA LYS A 122 4.37 3.52 -2.75
C LYS A 122 5.49 2.97 -3.65
N ALA A 123 6.48 3.78 -4.01
CA ALA A 123 7.62 3.37 -4.82
C ALA A 123 8.47 2.26 -4.18
N ALA A 124 8.74 2.35 -2.88
CA ALA A 124 9.48 1.30 -2.17
C ALA A 124 8.73 -0.05 -2.21
N ASN A 125 7.42 0.00 -1.93
CA ASN A 125 6.55 -1.18 -1.98
C ASN A 125 6.45 -1.76 -3.41
N TYR A 126 6.32 -0.88 -4.42
CA TYR A 126 6.32 -1.24 -5.84
C TYR A 126 7.59 -2.02 -6.21
N ALA A 127 8.76 -1.44 -5.91
CA ALA A 127 10.04 -2.04 -6.25
C ALA A 127 10.23 -3.40 -5.56
N GLY A 128 9.89 -3.52 -4.28
CA GLY A 128 10.00 -4.79 -3.56
C GLY A 128 9.11 -5.89 -4.12
N GLN A 129 7.88 -5.57 -4.49
CA GLN A 129 6.98 -6.54 -5.14
C GLN A 129 7.51 -6.97 -6.51
N GLN A 130 7.93 -6.03 -7.37
CA GLN A 130 8.47 -6.34 -8.70
C GLN A 130 9.75 -7.19 -8.61
N ILE A 131 10.68 -6.82 -7.72
CA ILE A 131 11.93 -7.57 -7.50
C ILE A 131 11.62 -9.00 -7.05
N LEU A 132 10.71 -9.19 -6.09
CA LEU A 132 10.38 -10.53 -5.61
C LEU A 132 9.66 -11.36 -6.69
N LEU A 133 8.70 -10.81 -7.42
CA LEU A 133 8.04 -11.53 -8.52
C LEU A 133 9.07 -11.97 -9.57
N ARG A 134 9.94 -11.06 -9.99
CA ARG A 134 11.06 -11.35 -10.91
C ARG A 134 11.98 -12.44 -10.37
N THR A 135 12.42 -12.31 -9.11
CA THR A 135 13.35 -13.26 -8.47
C THR A 135 12.72 -14.63 -8.25
N PHE A 136 11.40 -14.68 -8.09
CA PHE A 136 10.65 -15.93 -8.04
C PHE A 136 10.45 -16.55 -9.43
N GLY A 137 10.57 -15.75 -10.50
CA GLY A 137 10.44 -16.17 -11.90
C GLY A 137 9.00 -16.17 -12.39
N ILE A 138 8.15 -15.29 -11.86
CA ILE A 138 6.74 -15.16 -12.24
C ILE A 138 6.37 -13.69 -12.49
N ASP A 139 5.31 -13.46 -13.26
CA ASP A 139 4.68 -12.14 -13.36
C ASP A 139 3.46 -12.06 -12.42
N TRP A 140 2.86 -10.89 -12.25
CA TRP A 140 1.68 -10.73 -11.40
C TRP A 140 0.45 -11.50 -11.90
N ASP A 141 0.37 -11.79 -13.21
CA ASP A 141 -0.69 -12.62 -13.82
C ASP A 141 -0.70 -14.07 -13.27
N ASP A 142 0.49 -14.57 -12.88
CA ASP A 142 0.66 -15.92 -12.35
C ASP A 142 0.24 -16.05 -10.87
N LEU A 143 -0.06 -14.92 -10.21
CA LEU A 143 -0.51 -14.93 -8.83
C LEU A 143 -1.91 -15.56 -8.72
N GLU A 144 -2.00 -16.62 -7.92
CA GLU A 144 -3.29 -17.20 -7.54
C GLU A 144 -4.00 -16.31 -6.50
N PHE A 145 -3.24 -15.84 -5.50
CA PHE A 145 -3.74 -14.96 -4.44
C PHE A 145 -2.72 -13.89 -4.03
N LEU A 146 -3.24 -12.71 -3.72
CA LEU A 146 -2.54 -11.64 -2.99
C LEU A 146 -3.18 -11.48 -1.61
N PHE A 147 -2.45 -11.81 -0.57
CA PHE A 147 -2.86 -11.55 0.81
C PHE A 147 -2.33 -10.18 1.23
N PHE A 148 -3.24 -9.28 1.59
CA PHE A 148 -2.91 -7.92 1.98
C PHE A 148 -3.18 -7.74 3.49
N SER A 149 -2.10 -7.54 4.25
CA SER A 149 -2.07 -7.36 5.70
C SER A 149 -1.70 -5.91 6.05
N GLY A 150 -2.02 -5.49 7.26
CA GLY A 150 -1.68 -4.17 7.79
C GLY A 150 -2.85 -3.44 8.45
N GLY A 151 -2.55 -2.39 9.22
CA GLY A 151 -3.54 -1.68 10.05
C GLY A 151 -4.73 -1.09 9.28
N PHE A 152 -4.51 -0.63 8.04
CA PHE A 152 -5.56 -0.09 7.17
C PHE A 152 -5.99 -1.04 6.05
N ALA A 153 -5.38 -2.23 5.97
CA ALA A 153 -5.59 -3.19 4.88
C ALA A 153 -7.05 -3.59 4.70
N ASN A 154 -7.80 -3.74 5.80
CA ASN A 154 -9.21 -4.18 5.78
C ASN A 154 -10.14 -3.21 5.01
N TYR A 155 -9.86 -1.91 5.08
CA TYR A 155 -10.69 -0.86 4.49
C TYR A 155 -10.17 -0.36 3.15
N LEU A 156 -9.06 -0.94 2.66
CA LEU A 156 -8.49 -0.58 1.37
C LEU A 156 -9.47 -0.86 0.21
N ASN A 157 -9.62 0.13 -0.66
CA ASN A 157 -10.24 0.00 -1.97
C ASN A 157 -9.22 -0.59 -2.96
N VAL A 158 -9.42 -1.87 -3.31
CA VAL A 158 -8.49 -2.63 -4.16
C VAL A 158 -8.32 -2.00 -5.55
N PRO A 159 -9.38 -1.64 -6.29
CA PRO A 159 -9.24 -0.93 -7.56
C PRO A 159 -8.43 0.37 -7.46
N ASN A 160 -8.63 1.18 -6.41
CA ASN A 160 -7.88 2.42 -6.23
C ASN A 160 -6.40 2.15 -5.91
N ALA A 161 -6.11 1.16 -5.07
CA ALA A 161 -4.75 0.73 -4.78
C ALA A 161 -4.00 0.22 -6.03
N GLN A 162 -4.69 -0.52 -6.91
CA GLN A 162 -4.15 -0.96 -8.19
C GLN A 162 -3.96 0.21 -9.16
N ALA A 163 -4.89 1.16 -9.20
CA ALA A 163 -4.83 2.31 -10.10
C ALA A 163 -3.62 3.21 -9.87
N ILE A 164 -3.19 3.34 -8.60
CA ILE A 164 -1.97 4.09 -8.24
C ILE A 164 -0.71 3.20 -8.23
N GLY A 165 -0.85 1.91 -8.52
CA GLY A 165 0.25 0.93 -8.53
C GLY A 165 0.77 0.56 -7.14
N LEU A 166 -0.01 0.72 -6.08
CA LEU A 166 0.37 0.27 -4.73
C LEU A 166 0.42 -1.26 -4.64
N ILE A 167 -0.48 -1.94 -5.33
CA ILE A 167 -0.52 -3.40 -5.44
C ILE A 167 -0.65 -3.80 -6.92
N PRO A 168 -0.34 -5.06 -7.29
CA PRO A 168 -0.32 -5.48 -8.68
C PRO A 168 -1.74 -5.53 -9.27
N PRO A 169 -1.88 -5.28 -10.58
CA PRO A 169 -3.16 -5.19 -11.27
C PRO A 169 -3.78 -6.57 -11.57
N ILE A 170 -3.95 -7.40 -10.54
CA ILE A 170 -4.62 -8.71 -10.62
C ILE A 170 -6.15 -8.58 -10.49
N ASP A 171 -6.88 -9.65 -10.77
CA ASP A 171 -8.32 -9.71 -10.47
C ASP A 171 -8.57 -9.36 -8.98
N PRO A 172 -9.41 -8.33 -8.67
CA PRO A 172 -9.73 -7.96 -7.30
C PRO A 172 -10.26 -9.12 -6.43
N ALA A 173 -10.88 -10.13 -7.04
CA ALA A 173 -11.34 -11.33 -6.33
C ALA A 173 -10.20 -12.20 -5.78
N LYS A 174 -8.98 -12.06 -6.32
CA LYS A 174 -7.76 -12.71 -5.83
C LYS A 174 -7.07 -11.95 -4.69
N VAL A 175 -7.54 -10.74 -4.36
CA VAL A 175 -6.98 -9.92 -3.28
C VAL A 175 -7.72 -10.18 -1.97
N MET A 176 -7.04 -10.84 -1.03
CA MET A 176 -7.56 -11.22 0.27
C MET A 176 -7.04 -10.28 1.35
N LYS A 177 -7.93 -9.49 1.95
CA LYS A 177 -7.59 -8.62 3.09
C LYS A 177 -7.60 -9.45 4.38
N VAL A 178 -6.45 -9.60 5.03
CA VAL A 178 -6.23 -10.57 6.13
C VAL A 178 -6.00 -9.92 7.50
N GLY A 179 -6.19 -8.61 7.62
CA GLY A 179 -6.06 -7.89 8.89
C GLY A 179 -4.62 -7.90 9.43
N ASN A 180 -4.47 -8.05 10.75
CA ASN A 180 -3.17 -8.12 11.41
C ASN A 180 -2.72 -9.57 11.56
N THR A 181 -1.99 -10.08 10.56
CA THR A 181 -1.55 -11.48 10.54
C THR A 181 -0.49 -11.80 11.60
N ALA A 182 0.27 -10.80 12.05
CA ALA A 182 1.25 -10.98 13.12
C ALA A 182 0.58 -11.31 14.46
N LEU A 183 -0.46 -10.54 14.83
CA LEU A 183 -1.21 -10.77 16.06
C LEU A 183 -1.96 -12.11 16.02
N GLU A 184 -2.63 -12.40 14.91
CA GLU A 184 -3.37 -13.65 14.72
C GLU A 184 -2.41 -14.87 14.77
N GLY A 185 -1.27 -14.78 14.06
CA GLY A 185 -0.24 -15.83 14.10
C GLY A 185 0.31 -16.04 15.51
N ALA A 186 0.56 -14.97 16.27
CA ALA A 186 1.00 -15.05 17.66
C ALA A 186 -0.04 -15.76 18.55
N ALA A 187 -1.32 -15.43 18.40
CA ALA A 187 -2.41 -16.08 19.13
C ALA A 187 -2.49 -17.59 18.80
N GLN A 188 -2.39 -17.97 17.53
CA GLN A 188 -2.38 -19.38 17.10
C GLN A 188 -1.19 -20.15 17.68
N MET A 189 0.01 -19.56 17.64
CA MET A 189 1.22 -20.17 18.21
C MET A 189 1.19 -20.25 19.73
N LEU A 190 0.45 -19.36 20.41
CA LEU A 190 0.32 -19.37 21.87
C LEU A 190 -0.39 -20.65 22.35
N ILE A 191 -1.43 -21.06 21.65
CA ILE A 191 -2.28 -22.21 22.03
C ILE A 191 -1.91 -23.51 21.32
N ASN A 192 -1.08 -23.46 20.27
CA ASN A 192 -0.68 -24.63 19.49
C ASN A 192 0.83 -24.75 19.35
N ARG A 193 1.41 -25.65 20.17
CA ARG A 193 2.85 -25.94 20.17
C ARG A 193 3.34 -26.51 18.84
N GLY A 194 2.56 -27.38 18.20
CA GLY A 194 2.95 -27.99 16.92
C GLY A 194 3.03 -26.97 15.78
N LEU A 195 2.13 -25.98 15.75
CA LEU A 195 2.22 -24.85 14.81
C LEU A 195 3.46 -23.99 15.08
N ARG A 196 3.78 -23.74 16.36
CA ARG A 196 4.97 -23.00 16.75
C ARG A 196 6.25 -23.69 16.28
N GLU A 197 6.40 -24.98 16.58
CA GLU A 197 7.56 -25.77 16.14
C GLU A 197 7.67 -25.81 14.61
N ARG A 198 6.54 -25.88 13.90
CA ARG A 198 6.53 -25.85 12.44
C ARG A 198 6.98 -24.50 11.88
N ILE A 199 6.50 -23.37 12.38
CA ILE A 199 6.88 -22.06 11.84
C ILE A 199 8.36 -21.75 12.14
N GLU A 200 8.87 -22.18 13.29
CA GLU A 200 10.30 -22.09 13.64
C GLU A 200 11.18 -22.78 12.58
N GLN A 201 10.73 -23.90 11.99
CA GLN A 201 11.44 -24.55 10.90
C GLN A 201 11.25 -23.85 9.55
N VAL A 202 10.03 -23.39 9.24
CA VAL A 202 9.73 -22.71 7.96
C VAL A 202 10.50 -21.40 7.82
N VAL A 203 10.65 -20.62 8.90
CA VAL A 203 11.38 -19.36 8.86
C VAL A 203 12.83 -19.54 8.41
N LEU A 204 13.46 -20.67 8.78
CA LEU A 204 14.84 -20.97 8.39
C LEU A 204 15.00 -21.28 6.89
N THR A 205 13.90 -21.54 6.17
CA THR A 205 13.92 -21.83 4.73
C THR A 205 13.58 -20.62 3.88
N ILE A 206 13.26 -19.46 4.49
CA ILE A 206 12.90 -18.25 3.75
C ILE A 206 14.16 -17.62 3.18
N GLU A 207 14.19 -17.42 1.87
CA GLU A 207 15.25 -16.70 1.18
C GLU A 207 15.01 -15.19 1.31
N HIS A 208 15.90 -14.48 2.00
CA HIS A 208 15.80 -13.02 2.11
C HIS A 208 16.48 -12.33 0.93
N ILE A 209 15.75 -11.48 0.23
CA ILE A 209 16.24 -10.65 -0.88
C ILE A 209 16.51 -9.24 -0.35
N GLU A 210 17.78 -8.83 -0.39
CA GLU A 210 18.23 -7.49 0.00
C GLU A 210 18.02 -6.54 -1.19
N LEU A 211 16.89 -5.82 -1.20
CA LEU A 211 16.45 -5.01 -2.33
C LEU A 211 17.51 -4.00 -2.79
N GLU A 212 18.22 -3.37 -1.85
CA GLU A 212 19.24 -2.37 -2.13
C GLU A 212 20.49 -2.92 -2.86
N ARG A 213 20.65 -4.25 -2.90
CA ARG A 213 21.72 -4.92 -3.66
C ARG A 213 21.29 -5.30 -5.07
N GLU A 214 20.01 -5.22 -5.39
CA GLU A 214 19.53 -5.51 -6.74
C GLU A 214 19.90 -4.37 -7.69
N PRO A 215 20.57 -4.67 -8.84
CA PRO A 215 21.09 -3.63 -9.74
C PRO A 215 20.04 -2.65 -10.27
N ASP A 216 18.79 -3.08 -10.40
CA ASP A 216 17.67 -2.32 -10.97
C ASP A 216 16.69 -1.80 -9.90
N PHE A 217 17.03 -1.88 -8.61
CA PHE A 217 16.19 -1.36 -7.53
C PHE A 217 15.83 0.11 -7.73
N PHE A 218 16.82 0.96 -8.06
CA PHE A 218 16.58 2.39 -8.26
C PHE A 218 15.73 2.67 -9.48
N ASP A 219 15.88 1.89 -10.56
CA ASP A 219 15.05 2.03 -11.76
C ASP A 219 13.60 1.69 -11.45
N MET A 220 13.36 0.57 -10.74
CA MET A 220 12.02 0.17 -10.30
C MET A 220 11.43 1.12 -9.26
N TYR A 221 12.26 1.72 -8.40
CA TYR A 221 11.81 2.74 -7.45
C TYR A 221 11.37 4.02 -8.16
N VAL A 222 12.15 4.50 -9.14
CA VAL A 222 11.80 5.69 -9.92
C VAL A 222 10.52 5.46 -10.72
N GLU A 223 10.36 4.29 -11.34
CA GLU A 223 9.11 3.89 -11.98
C GLU A 223 7.96 3.81 -10.96
N GLY A 224 8.24 3.24 -9.80
CA GLY A 224 7.30 3.13 -8.69
C GLY A 224 6.81 4.47 -8.15
N CYS A 225 7.56 5.57 -8.30
CA CYS A 225 7.10 6.91 -7.91
C CYS A 225 5.94 7.42 -8.76
N LEU A 226 5.69 6.81 -9.92
CA LEU A 226 4.57 7.19 -10.78
C LEU A 226 3.24 6.69 -10.18
N LEU A 227 2.21 7.55 -10.21
CA LEU A 227 0.83 7.24 -9.80
C LEU A 227 0.08 6.56 -10.95
N GLU A 228 0.54 5.38 -11.34
CA GLU A 228 -0.06 4.56 -12.38
C GLU A 228 0.01 3.07 -12.04
N PRO A 229 -0.80 2.21 -12.69
CA PRO A 229 -0.80 0.78 -12.44
C PRO A 229 0.56 0.15 -12.66
N MET A 230 0.86 -0.95 -11.95
CA MET A 230 2.14 -1.61 -12.11
C MET A 230 2.38 -2.12 -13.53
N GLY A 231 3.57 -1.82 -14.05
CA GLY A 231 4.06 -2.33 -15.31
C GLY A 231 4.29 -3.84 -15.27
N ARG A 232 4.33 -4.45 -16.44
CA ARG A 232 4.83 -5.83 -16.57
C ARG A 232 6.32 -5.86 -16.37
N LEU A 233 6.81 -6.97 -15.81
CA LEU A 233 8.24 -7.23 -15.79
C LEU A 233 8.76 -7.27 -17.23
N LYS A 234 9.75 -6.43 -17.52
CA LYS A 234 10.47 -6.50 -18.80
C LYS A 234 11.30 -7.79 -18.76
N GLY A 235 10.96 -8.73 -19.65
CA GLY A 235 11.67 -9.99 -19.83
C GLY A 235 13.09 -9.81 -20.36
#